data_AF-A0A257VZG9-F1
#
_entry.id   AF-A0A257VZG9-F1
#
_cell.length_a   1.000
_cell.length_b   1.000
_cell.length_c   1.000
_cell.angle_alpha   90.00
_cell.angle_beta   90.00
_cell.angle_gamma   90.00
#
_symmetry.space_group_name_H-M   'P 1'
#
loop_
_entity.id
_entity.type
_entity.pdbx_description
1 polymer ?
#
loop_
_entity_poly.entity_id
_entity_poly.type
_entity_poly.pdbx_seq_one_letter_code
_entity_poly.pdbx_strand_id
1 'polypeptide(L)'
;MILRCGIDEHPGGCRNALQGTTMTARLSRLCALWLAVLCCGGSFRSFANDDVPSTEHEQAKPAKELFRGAVVLVTDALKQRGLKAYPEELKGQVALETADGELLPILPDWRGRAFYQDERLRRRKVELIGFRRPGIPFLQVLTIYTFDKVGQRQYTDYWCDICSIPMYEIKPCDCCQQDIRLRFQPQELPADLRDESTAQADGEK
;
A
#
# COMPACT_ATOMS: atom_id res chain seq x y z
N MET A 1 10.30 -62.24 -7.26
CA MET A 1 11.71 -62.10 -6.86
C MET A 1 11.91 -60.68 -6.35
N ILE A 2 11.93 -60.55 -5.02
CA ILE A 2 12.55 -59.49 -4.17
C ILE A 2 12.12 -58.03 -4.47
N LEU A 3 11.03 -57.48 -3.90
CA LEU A 3 10.92 -56.84 -2.55
C LEU A 3 12.06 -55.87 -2.20
N ARG A 4 11.76 -54.56 -2.12
CA ARG A 4 12.33 -53.67 -1.08
C ARG A 4 11.50 -52.40 -0.91
N CYS A 5 10.78 -52.36 0.21
CA CYS A 5 10.40 -51.15 0.93
C CYS A 5 11.63 -50.56 1.65
N GLY A 6 11.67 -49.23 1.77
CA GLY A 6 12.27 -48.47 2.88
C GLY A 6 11.41 -47.20 2.96
N ILE A 7 10.66 -46.89 4.02
CA ILE A 7 10.97 -46.80 5.46
C ILE A 7 12.27 -46.04 5.69
N ASP A 8 12.14 -44.72 5.85
CA ASP A 8 12.94 -43.98 6.82
C ASP A 8 12.01 -43.03 7.58
N GLU A 9 11.77 -43.41 8.83
CA GLU A 9 11.10 -42.67 9.87
C GLU A 9 12.12 -41.69 10.49
N HIS A 10 11.78 -40.41 10.57
CA HIS A 10 12.49 -39.47 11.45
C HIS A 10 11.52 -38.76 12.39
N PRO A 11 11.37 -39.25 13.63
CA PRO A 11 10.76 -38.50 14.73
C PRO A 11 11.88 -37.72 15.45
N GLY A 12 12.16 -36.51 14.98
CA GLY A 12 13.17 -35.63 15.57
C GLY A 12 12.52 -34.42 16.25
N GLY A 13 12.09 -34.59 17.50
CA GLY A 13 11.59 -33.51 18.32
C GLY A 13 12.71 -32.56 18.77
N CYS A 14 12.57 -31.27 18.46
CA CYS A 14 13.26 -30.18 19.16
C CYS A 14 12.22 -29.31 19.87
N ARG A 15 11.93 -29.67 21.12
CA ARG A 15 11.26 -28.80 22.08
C ARG A 15 12.25 -27.70 22.49
N ASN A 16 12.17 -26.53 21.86
CA ASN A 16 12.82 -25.34 22.41
C ASN A 16 11.95 -24.77 23.53
N ALA A 17 12.39 -25.04 24.75
CA ALA A 17 11.93 -24.40 25.96
C ALA A 17 12.30 -22.91 25.92
N LEU A 18 11.36 -22.06 25.53
CA LEU A 18 11.47 -20.62 25.75
C LEU A 18 11.14 -20.35 27.22
N GLN A 19 12.22 -20.11 27.96
CA GLN A 19 12.22 -19.67 29.34
C GLN A 19 11.48 -18.33 29.45
N GLY A 20 10.41 -18.34 30.23
CA GLY A 20 9.73 -17.13 30.67
C GLY A 20 10.67 -16.28 31.50
N THR A 21 10.93 -15.07 31.04
CA THR A 21 11.43 -13.99 31.89
C THR A 21 10.27 -13.05 32.16
N THR A 22 9.62 -13.33 33.30
CA THR A 22 8.72 -12.40 33.98
C THR A 22 9.51 -11.16 34.36
N MET A 23 9.42 -10.10 33.55
CA MET A 23 9.94 -8.79 33.94
C MET A 23 8.93 -8.14 34.88
N THR A 24 9.47 -7.85 36.05
CA THR A 24 8.80 -7.46 37.28
C THR A 24 8.18 -6.07 37.19
N ALA A 25 6.97 -5.97 37.71
CA ALA A 25 6.33 -4.72 38.09
C ALA A 25 7.20 -3.97 39.12
N ARG A 26 7.52 -2.71 38.83
CA ARG A 26 7.92 -1.68 39.82
C ARG A 26 7.15 -0.41 39.45
N LEU A 27 6.14 -0.05 40.24
CA LEU A 27 6.21 0.88 41.37
C LEU A 27 6.62 2.30 40.98
N SER A 28 5.64 3.20 41.02
CA SER A 28 5.64 4.56 41.59
C SER A 28 4.58 5.37 40.82
N ARG A 29 3.36 5.62 41.33
CA ARG A 29 3.00 6.50 42.46
C ARG A 29 3.93 7.72 42.53
N LEU A 30 3.31 8.91 42.47
CA LEU A 30 3.83 10.29 42.39
C LEU A 30 3.49 10.85 40.99
N CYS A 31 2.75 11.93 40.79
CA CYS A 31 2.44 13.04 41.67
C CYS A 31 1.05 13.57 41.27
N ALA A 32 0.13 13.52 42.22
CA ALA A 32 -1.02 14.39 42.23
C ALA A 32 -0.57 15.83 42.52
N LEU A 33 -1.40 16.79 42.11
CA LEU A 33 -1.26 18.23 42.26
C LEU A 33 -0.16 18.84 41.38
N TRP A 34 -0.53 19.78 40.52
CA TRP A 34 -0.08 21.17 40.65
C TRP A 34 -1.09 22.08 39.92
N LEU A 35 -1.76 22.90 40.73
CA LEU A 35 -2.19 24.27 40.47
C LEU A 35 -3.33 24.55 39.48
N ALA A 36 -4.52 24.67 40.07
CA ALA A 36 -5.46 25.72 39.75
C ALA A 36 -4.82 27.10 40.00
N VAL A 37 -4.59 27.89 38.94
CA VAL A 37 -4.16 29.29 39.04
C VAL A 37 -4.80 30.12 37.93
N LEU A 38 -5.51 31.14 38.41
CA LEU A 38 -5.94 32.37 37.75
C LEU A 38 -7.10 32.32 36.75
N CYS A 39 -8.30 32.45 37.33
CA CYS A 39 -9.28 33.43 36.89
C CYS A 39 -8.63 34.83 36.76
N CYS A 40 -8.14 35.18 35.59
CA CYS A 40 -8.00 36.58 35.18
C CYS A 40 -9.00 36.83 34.05
N GLY A 41 -10.01 37.66 34.34
CA GLY A 41 -11.01 38.14 33.41
C GLY A 41 -10.39 39.00 32.32
N GLY A 42 -9.79 38.36 31.33
CA GLY A 42 -9.43 38.99 30.07
C GLY A 42 -10.69 39.12 29.22
N SER A 43 -11.12 40.36 29.01
CA SER A 43 -12.11 40.73 28.01
C SER A 43 -11.81 40.00 26.70
N PHE A 44 -12.65 39.01 26.36
CA PHE A 44 -12.73 38.45 25.03
C PHE A 44 -13.07 39.60 24.08
N ARG A 45 -12.05 40.24 23.51
CA ARG A 45 -12.22 41.03 22.29
C ARG A 45 -12.70 40.03 21.27
N SER A 46 -13.99 40.13 20.95
CA SER A 46 -14.59 39.53 19.78
C SER A 46 -13.72 40.00 18.60
N PHE A 47 -12.80 39.15 18.17
CA PHE A 47 -12.17 39.30 16.88
C PHE A 47 -13.32 39.14 15.90
N ALA A 48 -13.81 40.28 15.42
CA ALA A 48 -14.61 40.32 14.21
C ALA A 48 -13.83 39.51 13.19
N ASN A 49 -14.42 38.39 12.75
CA ASN A 49 -13.93 37.66 11.60
C ASN A 49 -13.97 38.66 10.44
N ASP A 50 -12.83 39.29 10.16
CA ASP A 50 -12.62 39.92 8.88
C ASP A 50 -12.85 38.81 7.84
N ASP A 51 -13.89 38.99 7.04
CA ASP A 51 -14.23 38.17 5.89
C ASP A 51 -13.03 38.18 4.93
N VAL A 52 -12.02 37.34 5.20
CA VAL A 52 -10.97 37.05 4.25
C VAL A 52 -11.68 36.39 3.08
N PRO A 53 -11.70 37.00 1.89
CA PRO A 53 -12.31 36.38 0.73
C PRO A 53 -11.55 35.08 0.50
N SER A 54 -12.18 33.96 0.85
CA SER A 54 -11.74 32.63 0.50
C SER A 54 -11.81 32.57 -1.01
N THR A 55 -10.69 32.92 -1.64
CA THR A 55 -10.46 32.60 -3.04
C THR A 55 -10.44 31.07 -3.07
N GLU A 56 -11.63 30.50 -3.22
CA GLU A 56 -11.82 29.08 -3.48
C GLU A 56 -11.12 28.83 -4.81
N HIS A 57 -9.83 28.53 -4.74
CA HIS A 57 -9.15 27.86 -5.83
C HIS A 57 -9.92 26.56 -6.01
N GLU A 58 -10.84 26.55 -6.96
CA GLU A 58 -11.50 25.35 -7.46
C GLU A 58 -10.38 24.47 -8.04
N GLN A 59 -9.76 23.70 -7.16
CA GLN A 59 -8.67 22.80 -7.51
C GLN A 59 -9.29 21.73 -8.40
N ALA A 60 -9.03 21.83 -9.70
CA ALA A 60 -9.45 20.84 -10.67
C ALA A 60 -9.12 19.44 -10.13
N LYS A 61 -10.15 18.59 -10.05
CA LYS A 61 -10.00 17.22 -9.57
C LYS A 61 -8.93 16.53 -10.43
N PRO A 62 -7.93 15.87 -9.83
CA PRO A 62 -6.89 15.19 -10.61
C PRO A 62 -7.53 14.15 -11.53
N ALA A 63 -7.04 14.08 -12.78
CA ALA A 63 -7.52 13.13 -13.77
C ALA A 63 -7.07 11.70 -13.41
N LYS A 64 -7.99 10.74 -13.51
CA LYS A 64 -7.64 9.32 -13.35
C LYS A 64 -6.88 8.88 -14.59
N GLU A 65 -5.77 8.20 -14.40
CA GLU A 65 -4.93 7.74 -15.49
C GLU A 65 -4.58 6.26 -15.29
N LEU A 66 -4.29 5.57 -16.40
CA LEU A 66 -3.86 4.18 -16.42
C LEU A 66 -2.33 4.10 -16.58
N PHE A 67 -1.67 3.54 -15.57
CA PHE A 67 -0.22 3.32 -15.56
C PHE A 67 0.10 1.84 -15.75
N ARG A 68 1.02 1.53 -16.67
CA ARG A 68 1.43 0.16 -16.99
C ARG A 68 2.88 -0.07 -16.62
N GLY A 69 3.19 -1.23 -16.03
CA GLY A 69 4.56 -1.54 -15.66
C GLY A 69 4.70 -2.75 -14.75
N ALA A 70 5.78 -2.75 -13.97
CA ALA A 70 6.01 -3.71 -12.90
C ALA A 70 6.35 -2.98 -11.60
N VAL A 71 5.83 -3.44 -10.47
CA VAL A 71 6.18 -2.85 -9.18
C VAL A 71 7.50 -3.42 -8.69
N VAL A 72 8.46 -2.55 -8.43
CA VAL A 72 9.82 -2.91 -8.03
C VAL A 72 10.20 -2.19 -6.74
N LEU A 73 11.16 -2.76 -6.00
CA LEU A 73 11.84 -2.03 -4.95
C LEU A 73 12.76 -0.99 -5.59
N VAL A 74 12.71 0.25 -5.10
CA VAL A 74 13.55 1.34 -5.64
C VAL A 74 15.04 0.97 -5.56
N THR A 75 15.46 0.31 -4.47
CA THR A 75 16.84 -0.18 -4.30
C THR A 75 17.27 -1.16 -5.39
N ASP A 76 16.36 -2.07 -5.79
CA ASP A 76 16.64 -3.08 -6.81
C ASP A 76 16.77 -2.40 -8.19
N ALA A 77 15.86 -1.50 -8.52
CA ALA A 77 15.85 -0.76 -9.79
C ALA A 77 17.09 0.14 -9.94
N LEU A 78 17.49 0.86 -8.89
CA LEU A 78 18.70 1.69 -8.92
C LEU A 78 19.97 0.85 -9.08
N LYS A 79 20.04 -0.30 -8.39
CA LYS A 79 21.18 -1.23 -8.50
C LYS A 79 21.30 -1.78 -9.92
N GLN A 80 20.19 -2.15 -10.56
CA GLN A 80 20.17 -2.62 -11.95
C GLN A 80 20.69 -1.56 -12.95
N ARG A 81 20.49 -0.28 -12.63
CA ARG A 81 20.99 0.86 -13.42
C ARG A 81 22.42 1.26 -13.08
N GLY A 82 23.10 0.53 -12.18
CA GLY A 82 24.47 0.83 -11.76
C GLY A 82 24.60 2.06 -10.83
N LEU A 83 23.50 2.55 -10.27
CA LEU A 83 23.50 3.68 -9.35
C LEU A 83 23.76 3.17 -7.93
N LYS A 84 24.73 3.80 -7.25
CA LYS A 84 25.01 3.54 -5.83
C LYS A 84 24.05 4.34 -4.97
N ALA A 85 23.28 3.66 -4.14
CA ALA A 85 22.43 4.25 -3.14
C ALA A 85 22.67 3.57 -1.79
N TYR A 86 22.46 4.32 -0.71
CA TYR A 86 22.49 3.83 0.66
C TYR A 86 21.18 3.06 0.95
N PRO A 87 21.20 1.71 1.04
CA PRO A 87 19.97 0.90 1.09
C PRO A 87 19.09 1.18 2.31
N GLU A 88 19.68 1.64 3.41
CA GLU A 88 19.02 2.02 4.65
C GLU A 88 18.06 3.21 4.47
N GLU A 89 18.42 4.20 3.65
CA GLU A 89 17.62 5.40 3.40
C GLU A 89 16.44 5.13 2.45
N LEU A 90 16.58 4.10 1.60
CA LEU A 90 15.57 3.71 0.61
C LEU A 90 14.82 2.44 0.99
N LYS A 91 14.99 1.96 2.22
CA LYS A 91 14.49 0.67 2.65
C LYS A 91 12.97 0.60 2.52
N GLY A 92 12.52 -0.39 1.76
CA GLY A 92 11.09 -0.65 1.56
C GLY A 92 10.38 0.30 0.60
N GLN A 93 11.08 1.28 0.00
CA GLN A 93 10.47 2.13 -1.02
C GLN A 93 10.14 1.31 -2.27
N VAL A 94 8.93 1.46 -2.77
CA VAL A 94 8.44 0.82 -3.99
C VAL A 94 8.08 1.85 -5.05
N ALA A 95 8.30 1.48 -6.30
CA ALA A 95 7.94 2.28 -7.46
C ALA A 95 7.33 1.37 -8.53
N LEU A 96 6.50 1.96 -9.39
CA LEU A 96 6.12 1.35 -10.66
C LEU A 96 7.22 1.68 -11.67
N GLU A 97 7.85 0.64 -12.22
CA GLU A 97 8.75 0.76 -13.37
C GLU A 97 7.93 0.60 -14.65
N THR A 98 7.87 1.66 -15.46
CA THR A 98 7.13 1.68 -16.73
C THR A 98 7.93 0.98 -17.83
N ALA A 99 7.28 0.72 -18.98
CA ALA A 99 7.94 0.14 -20.14
C ALA A 99 9.11 1.00 -20.66
N ASP A 100 9.02 2.33 -20.49
CA ASP A 100 10.05 3.29 -20.88
C ASP A 100 11.19 3.40 -19.85
N GLY A 101 11.10 2.65 -18.75
CA GLY A 101 12.07 2.70 -17.65
C GLY A 101 11.91 3.90 -16.72
N GLU A 102 10.80 4.64 -16.78
CA GLU A 102 10.47 5.64 -15.75
C GLU A 102 10.18 4.92 -14.43
N LEU A 103 10.71 5.43 -13.31
CA LEU A 103 10.34 4.99 -11.97
C LEU A 103 9.34 5.98 -11.40
N LEU A 104 8.12 5.52 -11.16
CA LEU A 104 7.05 6.27 -10.53
C LEU A 104 6.92 5.83 -9.06
N PRO A 105 7.42 6.60 -8.08
CA PRO A 105 7.27 6.27 -6.66
C PRO A 105 5.79 6.11 -6.29
N ILE A 106 5.44 5.02 -5.60
CA ILE A 106 4.06 4.77 -5.19
C ILE A 106 3.81 5.44 -3.84
N LEU A 107 2.72 6.18 -3.69
CA LEU A 107 2.34 6.73 -2.39
C LEU A 107 1.88 5.59 -1.47
N PRO A 108 2.38 5.46 -0.22
CA PRO A 108 1.92 4.45 0.74
C PRO A 108 0.59 4.88 1.38
N ASP A 109 -0.44 5.09 0.55
CA ASP A 109 -1.81 5.34 1.00
C ASP A 109 -2.58 4.03 1.23
N TRP A 110 -3.89 4.13 1.50
CA TRP A 110 -4.77 3.00 1.80
C TRP A 110 -4.65 1.82 0.82
N ARG A 111 -4.40 2.06 -0.47
CA ARG A 111 -4.25 1.01 -1.48
C ARG A 111 -2.80 0.81 -1.92
N GLY A 112 -2.01 1.89 -2.00
CA GLY A 112 -0.60 1.82 -2.36
C GLY A 112 0.25 1.04 -1.36
N ARG A 113 -0.10 1.04 -0.07
CA ARG A 113 0.59 0.22 0.95
C ARG A 113 0.55 -1.28 0.68
N ALA A 114 -0.38 -1.78 -0.14
CA ALA A 114 -0.42 -3.19 -0.50
C ALA A 114 0.91 -3.65 -1.12
N PHE A 115 1.60 -2.81 -1.89
CA PHE A 115 2.90 -3.12 -2.49
C PHE A 115 4.06 -3.10 -1.49
N TYR A 116 3.90 -2.34 -0.40
CA TYR A 116 4.86 -2.27 0.70
C TYR A 116 4.73 -3.49 1.60
N GLN A 117 3.50 -3.97 1.84
CA GLN A 117 3.21 -5.07 2.78
C GLN A 117 3.26 -6.46 2.10
N ASP A 118 2.79 -6.58 0.85
CA ASP A 118 2.70 -7.86 0.15
C ASP A 118 3.75 -8.03 -0.93
N GLU A 119 4.71 -8.91 -0.70
CA GLU A 119 5.76 -9.19 -1.67
C GLU A 119 5.21 -9.89 -2.94
N ARG A 120 4.05 -10.54 -2.86
CA ARG A 120 3.41 -11.24 -4.00
C ARG A 120 2.94 -10.27 -5.08
N LEU A 121 2.75 -9.00 -4.74
CA LEU A 121 2.37 -7.95 -5.69
C LEU A 121 3.59 -7.29 -6.35
N ARG A 122 4.80 -7.54 -5.84
CA ARG A 122 6.05 -7.03 -6.42
C ARG A 122 6.51 -7.94 -7.57
N ARG A 123 7.28 -7.37 -8.51
CA ARG A 123 7.87 -8.04 -9.68
C ARG A 123 6.86 -8.75 -10.59
N ARG A 124 5.61 -8.29 -10.59
CA ARG A 124 4.57 -8.74 -11.52
C ARG A 124 4.21 -7.60 -12.47
N LYS A 125 3.79 -7.96 -13.68
CA LYS A 125 3.15 -7.03 -14.60
C LYS A 125 1.84 -6.54 -13.96
N VAL A 126 1.66 -5.23 -13.93
CA VAL A 126 0.48 -4.58 -13.36
C VAL A 126 -0.04 -3.49 -14.28
N GLU A 127 -1.33 -3.24 -14.15
CA GLU A 127 -2.02 -2.05 -14.63
C GLU A 127 -2.62 -1.35 -13.42
N LEU A 128 -2.15 -0.13 -13.12
CA LEU A 128 -2.58 0.66 -11.98
C LEU A 128 -3.43 1.81 -12.48
N ILE A 129 -4.66 1.92 -11.98
CA ILE A 129 -5.43 3.16 -12.15
C ILE A 129 -5.07 4.06 -10.98
N GLY A 130 -4.72 5.30 -11.24
CA GLY A 130 -4.26 6.21 -10.21
C GLY A 130 -4.36 7.69 -10.59
N PHE A 131 -3.84 8.53 -9.70
CA PHE A 131 -3.69 9.96 -9.92
C PHE A 131 -2.22 10.36 -9.85
N ARG A 132 -1.80 11.27 -10.73
CA ARG A 132 -0.61 12.11 -10.53
C ARG A 132 -1.06 13.53 -10.24
N ARG A 133 -0.47 14.16 -9.23
CA ARG A 133 -0.75 15.57 -8.91
C ARG A 133 0.41 16.44 -9.37
N PRO A 134 0.16 17.58 -10.02
CA PRO A 134 1.21 18.53 -10.36
C PRO A 134 2.05 18.90 -9.13
N GLY A 135 3.37 18.88 -9.28
CA GLY A 135 4.31 19.22 -8.19
C GLY A 135 4.60 18.09 -7.19
N ILE A 136 3.97 16.91 -7.32
CA ILE A 136 4.22 15.76 -6.43
C ILE A 136 4.64 14.55 -7.28
N PRO A 137 5.79 13.91 -7.00
CA PRO A 137 6.29 12.82 -7.83
C PRO A 137 5.60 11.46 -7.58
N PHE A 138 4.68 11.39 -6.61
CA PHE A 138 4.06 10.14 -6.19
C PHE A 138 2.84 9.77 -7.03
N LEU A 139 2.74 8.49 -7.37
CA LEU A 139 1.56 7.85 -7.92
C LEU A 139 0.62 7.43 -6.79
N GLN A 140 -0.59 8.00 -6.77
CA GLN A 140 -1.64 7.59 -5.86
C GLN A 140 -2.49 6.48 -6.50
N VAL A 141 -2.49 5.28 -5.92
CA VAL A 141 -3.12 4.10 -6.53
C VAL A 141 -4.59 3.98 -6.12
N LEU A 142 -5.47 3.81 -7.09
CA LEU A 142 -6.91 3.63 -6.91
C LEU A 142 -7.40 2.24 -7.28
N THR A 143 -6.74 1.51 -8.17
CA THR A 143 -7.19 0.18 -8.59
C THR A 143 -5.96 -0.60 -9.06
N ILE A 144 -5.90 -1.88 -8.68
CA ILE A 144 -4.78 -2.76 -9.02
C ILE A 144 -5.32 -3.85 -9.94
N TYR A 145 -4.78 -3.90 -11.15
CA TYR A 145 -4.93 -5.05 -12.03
C TYR A 145 -3.60 -5.78 -12.14
N THR A 146 -3.65 -7.10 -11.99
CA THR A 146 -2.52 -7.99 -12.26
C THR A 146 -2.85 -8.88 -13.45
N PHE A 147 -1.87 -9.62 -13.96
CA PHE A 147 -2.07 -10.56 -15.06
C PHE A 147 -1.77 -11.98 -14.59
N ASP A 148 -2.60 -12.93 -15.02
CA ASP A 148 -2.35 -14.35 -14.82
C ASP A 148 -1.32 -14.89 -15.82
N LYS A 149 -1.12 -16.21 -15.83
CA LYS A 149 -0.15 -16.88 -16.71
C LYS A 149 -0.56 -16.86 -18.19
N VAL A 150 -1.85 -16.72 -18.49
CA VAL A 150 -2.37 -16.64 -19.87
C VAL A 150 -2.47 -15.20 -20.37
N GLY A 151 -2.13 -14.22 -19.53
CA GLY A 151 -2.20 -12.80 -19.85
C GLY A 151 -3.59 -12.19 -19.66
N GLN A 152 -4.50 -12.87 -18.98
CA GLN A 152 -5.82 -12.31 -18.65
C GLN A 152 -5.68 -11.31 -17.50
N ARG A 153 -6.33 -10.15 -17.66
CA ARG A 153 -6.40 -9.11 -16.65
C ARG A 153 -7.24 -9.57 -15.45
N GLN A 154 -6.70 -9.37 -14.26
CA GLN A 154 -7.30 -9.75 -12.99
C GLN A 154 -7.39 -8.53 -12.07
N TYR A 155 -8.59 -8.09 -11.73
CA TYR A 155 -8.79 -7.15 -10.63
C TYR A 155 -8.28 -7.80 -9.33
N THR A 156 -7.43 -7.07 -8.61
CA THR A 156 -6.69 -7.59 -7.46
C THR A 156 -7.07 -6.83 -6.21
N ASP A 157 -7.62 -7.55 -5.24
CA ASP A 157 -8.01 -7.04 -3.93
C ASP A 157 -7.76 -8.08 -2.83
N TYR A 158 -7.96 -7.67 -1.58
CA TYR A 158 -8.08 -8.62 -0.49
C TYR A 158 -9.57 -8.88 -0.21
N TRP A 159 -9.91 -10.09 0.18
CA TRP A 159 -11.30 -10.49 0.38
C TRP A 159 -11.48 -11.15 1.74
N CYS A 160 -12.53 -10.73 2.45
CA CYS A 160 -13.01 -11.42 3.63
C CYS A 160 -14.10 -12.41 3.22
N ASP A 161 -13.84 -13.71 3.39
CA ASP A 161 -14.82 -14.75 3.04
C ASP A 161 -16.06 -14.73 3.94
N ILE A 162 -15.97 -14.17 5.15
CA ILE A 162 -17.08 -14.10 6.11
C ILE A 162 -18.02 -12.94 5.80
N CYS A 163 -17.47 -11.73 5.64
CA CYS A 163 -18.28 -10.55 5.36
C CYS A 163 -18.62 -10.38 3.88
N SER A 164 -17.96 -11.13 2.99
CA SER A 164 -18.11 -10.98 1.54
C SER A 164 -17.89 -9.54 1.06
N ILE A 165 -16.85 -8.89 1.59
CA ILE A 165 -16.45 -7.51 1.23
C ILE A 165 -14.99 -7.45 0.78
N PRO A 166 -14.66 -6.54 -0.16
CA PRO A 166 -13.29 -6.27 -0.54
C PRO A 166 -12.59 -5.40 0.51
N MET A 167 -11.29 -5.62 0.63
CA MET A 167 -10.35 -4.93 1.51
C MET A 167 -9.13 -4.52 0.67
N TYR A 168 -8.49 -3.42 1.06
CA TYR A 168 -7.41 -2.81 0.26
C TYR A 168 -6.05 -2.78 0.96
N GLU A 169 -6.01 -3.25 2.20
CA GLU A 169 -4.82 -3.38 3.04
C GLU A 169 -4.76 -4.80 3.62
N ILE A 170 -3.55 -5.33 3.85
CA ILE A 170 -3.36 -6.55 4.63
C ILE A 170 -3.53 -6.25 6.11
N LYS A 171 -4.74 -6.45 6.60
CA LYS A 171 -5.09 -6.38 8.03
C LYS A 171 -6.29 -7.29 8.29
N PRO A 172 -6.62 -7.59 9.56
CA PRO A 172 -7.90 -8.21 9.87
C PRO A 172 -9.07 -7.40 9.29
N CYS A 173 -10.14 -8.09 8.89
CA CYS A 173 -11.33 -7.45 8.33
C CYS A 173 -11.93 -6.44 9.33
N ASP A 174 -12.26 -5.24 8.87
CA ASP A 174 -12.81 -4.18 9.74
C ASP A 174 -14.15 -4.55 10.40
N CYS A 175 -14.91 -5.45 9.77
CA CYS A 175 -16.23 -5.85 10.25
C CYS A 175 -16.17 -7.03 11.22
N CYS A 176 -15.55 -8.15 10.83
CA CYS A 176 -15.55 -9.39 11.64
C CYS A 176 -14.22 -9.69 12.33
N GLN A 177 -13.17 -8.90 12.07
CA GLN A 177 -11.83 -9.08 12.64
C GLN A 177 -11.15 -10.41 12.27
N GLN A 178 -11.61 -11.07 11.20
CA GLN A 178 -11.03 -12.32 10.70
C GLN A 178 -10.01 -12.06 9.60
N ASP A 179 -9.24 -13.09 9.28
CA ASP A 179 -8.24 -13.05 8.23
C ASP A 179 -8.88 -12.80 6.86
N ILE A 180 -8.07 -12.19 5.98
CA ILE A 180 -8.44 -11.90 4.60
C ILE A 180 -7.43 -12.57 3.66
N ARG A 181 -7.89 -12.92 2.46
CA ARG A 181 -7.02 -13.53 1.44
C ARG A 181 -6.88 -12.62 0.24
N LEU A 182 -5.73 -12.69 -0.42
CA LEU A 182 -5.53 -12.06 -1.72
C LEU A 182 -6.42 -12.77 -2.76
N ARG A 183 -7.16 -11.99 -3.53
CA ARG A 183 -8.11 -12.48 -4.53
C ARG A 183 -7.80 -11.84 -5.88
N PHE A 184 -7.95 -12.66 -6.91
CA PHE A 184 -7.82 -12.27 -8.32
C PHE A 184 -9.15 -12.56 -9.01
N GLN A 185 -9.73 -11.55 -9.67
CA GLN A 185 -10.99 -11.67 -10.39
C GLN A 185 -10.81 -11.26 -11.84
N PRO A 186 -11.17 -12.11 -12.81
CA PRO A 186 -11.15 -11.71 -14.22
C PRO A 186 -12.05 -10.50 -14.41
N GLN A 187 -11.48 -9.38 -14.85
CA GLN A 187 -12.23 -8.14 -15.02
C GLN A 187 -11.57 -7.24 -16.06
N GLU A 188 -12.41 -6.61 -16.89
CA GLU A 188 -11.97 -5.61 -17.86
C GLU A 188 -11.72 -4.24 -17.23
N LEU A 189 -11.06 -3.37 -18.00
CA LEU A 189 -10.91 -1.97 -17.60
C LEU A 189 -12.27 -1.26 -17.54
N PRO A 190 -12.45 -0.30 -16.61
CA PRO A 190 -13.62 0.56 -16.56
C PRO A 190 -13.87 1.28 -17.91
N ALA A 191 -15.13 1.54 -18.25
CA ALA A 191 -15.49 2.20 -19.52
C ALA A 191 -14.81 3.55 -19.70
N ASP A 192 -14.75 4.35 -18.64
CA ASP A 192 -14.16 5.69 -18.61
C ASP A 192 -12.67 5.73 -18.99
N LEU A 193 -11.94 4.61 -18.88
CA LEU A 193 -10.52 4.53 -19.22
C LEU A 193 -10.23 3.73 -20.49
N ARG A 194 -11.23 3.04 -21.04
CA ARG A 194 -11.07 2.29 -22.29
C ARG A 194 -11.00 3.23 -23.48
N ASP A 195 -11.86 4.25 -23.50
CA ASP A 195 -11.99 5.19 -24.61
C ASP A 195 -10.69 6.00 -24.83
N GLU A 196 -10.00 6.37 -23.75
CA GLU A 196 -8.71 7.06 -23.83
C GLU A 196 -7.60 6.17 -24.41
N SER A 197 -7.61 4.87 -24.10
CA SER A 197 -6.60 3.93 -24.57
C SER A 197 -6.72 3.62 -26.06
N THR A 198 -7.94 3.63 -26.61
CA THR A 198 -8.19 3.47 -28.05
C THR A 198 -7.81 4.74 -28.80
N ALA A 199 -8.10 5.92 -28.25
CA ALA A 199 -7.73 7.19 -28.86
C ALA A 199 -6.20 7.39 -29.02
N GLN A 200 -5.39 6.84 -28.11
CA GLN A 200 -3.93 6.88 -28.22
C GLN A 200 -3.37 5.91 -29.29
N ALA A 201 -4.06 4.81 -29.60
CA ALA A 201 -3.58 3.83 -30.57
C ALA A 201 -3.75 4.29 -32.04
N ASP A 202 -4.68 5.21 -32.30
CA ASP A 202 -4.99 5.69 -33.66
C ASP A 202 -4.25 7.00 -34.03
N GLY A 203 -3.55 7.62 -33.08
CA GLY A 203 -2.86 8.91 -33.25
C GLY A 203 -1.40 8.85 -33.69
N GLU A 204 -0.79 7.66 -33.76
CA GLU A 204 0.59 7.47 -34.20
C GLU A 204 0.60 6.88 -35.62
N LYS A 205 0.42 7.75 -36.61
CA LYS A 205 0.53 7.39 -38.03
C LYS A 205 1.22 8.48 -38.84
#